data_AF-A0A921B3U8-F1
#
_entry.id   AF-A0A921B3U8-F1
#
_cell.length_a   1.000
_cell.length_b   1.000
_cell.length_c   1.000
_cell.angle_alpha   90.00
_cell.angle_beta   90.00
_cell.angle_gamma   90.00
#
_symmetry.space_group_name_H-M   'P 1'
#
loop_
_entity.id
_entity.type
_entity.pdbx_description
1 polymer ?
#
loop_
_entity_poly.entity_id
_entity_poly.type
_entity_poly.pdbx_seq_one_letter_code
_entity_poly.pdbx_strand_id
1 'polypeptide(L)'
;MKAVISFLIIFSILVVIHEYGHFMMARKSGILVREFAIGFGPKMVSWRRNHTTFTIRWLPIGGYVRMAGAGDDDSTIEPGTMGTLQVNDAGVVTKIDISEHNTSLSGIPIQIAKADLIDNLTISGNENADPDQARTFKVDHDALIIETDGTEVQIAPRDVQFQSVSVVKRILTNFAGPFNNFLL
;
A
#
# COMPACT_ATOMS: atom_id res chain seq x y z
N MET A 1 18.80 -7.57 31.87
CA MET A 1 18.74 -8.19 30.53
C MET A 1 17.49 -9.03 30.32
N LYS A 2 17.18 -10.05 31.16
CA LYS A 2 15.95 -10.87 31.03
C LYS A 2 14.66 -10.05 31.02
N ALA A 3 14.49 -9.13 31.98
CA ALA A 3 13.29 -8.27 32.07
C ALA A 3 13.08 -7.40 30.81
N VAL A 4 14.17 -6.89 30.22
CA VAL A 4 14.09 -6.07 29.00
C VAL A 4 13.64 -6.92 27.81
N ILE A 5 14.20 -8.12 27.66
CA ILE A 5 13.81 -9.05 26.59
C ILE A 5 12.33 -9.46 26.74
N SER A 6 11.91 -9.84 27.95
CA SER A 6 10.51 -10.18 28.23
C SER A 6 9.56 -9.01 27.97
N PHE A 7 9.94 -7.80 28.38
CA PHE A 7 9.18 -6.58 28.11
C PHE A 7 9.01 -6.35 26.61
N LEU A 8 10.09 -6.42 25.84
CA LEU A 8 10.04 -6.23 24.38
C LEU A 8 9.13 -7.25 23.71
N ILE A 9 9.20 -8.52 24.10
CA ILE A 9 8.33 -9.58 23.54
C ILE A 9 6.85 -9.29 23.83
N ILE A 10 6.52 -8.98 25.09
CA ILE A 10 5.12 -8.70 25.48
C ILE A 10 4.61 -7.44 24.78
N PHE A 11 5.43 -6.40 24.72
CA PHE A 11 5.08 -5.15 24.05
C PHE A 11 4.85 -5.37 22.55
N SER A 12 5.72 -6.13 21.88
CA SER A 12 5.55 -6.48 20.46
C SER A 12 4.24 -7.23 20.21
N ILE A 13 3.90 -8.21 21.04
CA ILE A 13 2.63 -8.94 20.93
C ILE A 13 1.44 -8.01 21.12
N LEU A 14 1.49 -7.14 22.14
CA LEU A 14 0.43 -6.16 22.42
C LEU A 14 0.19 -5.24 21.22
N VAL A 15 1.25 -4.69 20.62
CA VAL A 15 1.11 -3.81 19.46
C VAL A 15 0.59 -4.59 18.24
N VAL A 16 1.06 -5.82 17.99
CA VAL A 16 0.53 -6.62 16.85
C VAL A 16 -0.97 -6.86 17.00
N ILE A 17 -1.46 -7.10 18.21
CA ILE A 17 -2.88 -7.31 18.48
C ILE A 17 -3.66 -6.00 18.35
N HIS A 18 -3.09 -4.87 18.75
CA HIS A 18 -3.63 -3.54 18.50
C HIS A 18 -3.83 -3.28 17.01
N GLU A 19 -2.77 -3.43 16.22
CA GLU A 19 -2.80 -3.24 14.77
C GLU A 19 -3.77 -4.22 14.10
N TYR A 20 -3.83 -5.46 14.58
CA TYR A 20 -4.80 -6.45 14.09
C TYR A 20 -6.26 -6.00 14.29
N GLY A 21 -6.56 -5.30 15.38
CA GLY A 21 -7.87 -4.68 15.61
C GLY A 21 -8.24 -3.67 14.52
N HIS A 22 -7.34 -2.74 14.22
CA HIS A 22 -7.51 -1.79 13.11
C HIS A 22 -7.69 -2.50 11.77
N PHE A 23 -6.81 -3.47 11.47
CA PHE A 23 -6.86 -4.26 10.24
C PHE A 23 -8.21 -4.94 10.04
N MET A 24 -8.70 -5.66 11.05
CA MET A 24 -9.98 -6.36 10.97
C MET A 24 -11.15 -5.40 10.73
N MET A 25 -11.19 -4.29 11.46
CA MET A 25 -12.30 -3.35 11.37
C MET A 25 -12.28 -2.56 10.06
N ALA A 26 -11.10 -2.17 9.57
CA ALA A 26 -10.93 -1.53 8.27
C ALA A 26 -11.48 -2.44 7.15
N ARG A 27 -11.04 -3.70 7.13
CA ARG A 27 -11.49 -4.71 6.15
C ARG A 27 -13.01 -4.92 6.20
N LYS A 28 -13.60 -5.02 7.39
CA LYS A 28 -15.05 -5.16 7.56
C LYS A 28 -15.82 -3.90 7.13
N SER A 29 -15.20 -2.73 7.25
CA SER A 29 -15.82 -1.46 6.90
C SER A 29 -15.83 -1.18 5.40
N GLY A 30 -15.05 -1.94 4.61
CA GLY A 30 -14.85 -1.73 3.18
C GLY A 30 -13.63 -0.87 2.85
N ILE A 31 -12.75 -0.64 3.84
CA ILE A 31 -11.52 0.15 3.67
C ILE A 31 -10.41 -0.80 3.24
N LEU A 32 -9.75 -0.49 2.12
CA LEU A 32 -8.59 -1.23 1.66
C LEU A 32 -7.44 -1.03 2.64
N VAL A 33 -6.88 -2.14 3.11
CA VAL A 33 -5.59 -2.14 3.80
C VAL A 33 -4.53 -2.50 2.78
N ARG A 34 -3.69 -1.52 2.42
CA ARG A 34 -2.61 -1.67 1.44
C ARG A 34 -1.47 -2.50 2.01
N GLU A 35 -1.06 -2.20 3.24
CA GLU A 35 0.00 -2.90 3.94
C GLU A 35 -0.36 -3.20 5.40
N PHE A 36 -0.05 -4.40 5.88
CA PHE A 36 -0.03 -4.77 7.29
C PHE A 36 1.41 -5.15 7.65
N ALA A 37 2.09 -4.31 8.41
CA ALA A 37 3.49 -4.49 8.74
C ALA A 37 3.67 -4.91 10.20
N ILE A 38 4.50 -5.93 10.42
CA ILE A 38 5.00 -6.30 11.74
C ILE A 38 6.44 -5.80 11.86
N GLY A 39 6.66 -4.93 12.84
CA GLY A 39 7.94 -4.29 13.09
C GLY A 39 8.20 -3.04 12.24
N PHE A 40 9.42 -2.52 12.36
CA PHE A 40 9.92 -1.33 11.65
C PHE A 40 11.28 -1.58 10.98
N GLY A 41 11.77 -0.58 10.27
CA GLY A 41 13.04 -0.62 9.55
C GLY A 41 12.93 -1.29 8.18
N PRO A 42 14.06 -1.75 7.60
CA PRO A 42 14.06 -2.35 6.28
C PRO A 42 13.19 -3.60 6.25
N LYS A 43 12.50 -3.78 5.12
CA LYS A 43 11.68 -4.96 4.86
C LYS A 43 12.54 -6.20 4.75
N MET A 44 12.17 -7.26 5.47
CA MET A 44 12.85 -8.56 5.41
C MET A 44 12.11 -9.50 4.45
N VAL A 45 10.79 -9.59 4.59
CA VAL A 45 9.94 -10.39 3.71
C VAL A 45 8.59 -9.71 3.55
N SER A 46 8.01 -9.86 2.36
CA SER A 46 6.65 -9.44 2.07
C SER A 46 5.92 -10.49 1.25
N TRP A 47 4.63 -10.66 1.53
CA TRP A 47 3.74 -11.48 0.72
C TRP A 47 2.37 -10.82 0.63
N ARG A 48 1.71 -11.01 -0.51
CA ARG A 48 0.39 -10.44 -0.75
C ARG A 48 -0.69 -11.50 -0.56
N ARG A 49 -1.75 -11.17 0.17
CA ARG A 49 -2.93 -12.03 0.37
C ARG A 49 -4.19 -11.20 0.49
N ASN A 50 -5.23 -11.59 -0.25
CA ASN A 50 -6.57 -10.97 -0.19
C ASN A 50 -6.54 -9.44 -0.33
N HIS A 51 -5.80 -8.90 -1.29
CA HIS A 51 -5.63 -7.44 -1.52
C HIS A 51 -4.75 -6.68 -0.52
N THR A 52 -4.28 -7.33 0.55
CA THR A 52 -3.37 -6.73 1.52
C THR A 52 -1.98 -7.31 1.41
N THR A 53 -0.98 -6.45 1.48
CA THR A 53 0.43 -6.87 1.53
C THR A 53 0.87 -6.97 2.97
N PHE A 54 1.33 -8.14 3.38
CA PHE A 54 1.86 -8.39 4.71
C PHE A 54 3.37 -8.28 4.66
N THR A 55 3.95 -7.52 5.58
CA THR A 55 5.40 -7.33 5.66
C THR A 55 5.91 -7.67 7.05
N ILE A 56 7.07 -8.31 7.10
CA ILE A 56 7.85 -8.48 8.33
C ILE A 56 9.14 -7.70 8.14
N ARG A 57 9.44 -6.82 9.09
CA ARG A 57 10.59 -5.91 9.06
C ARG A 57 11.61 -6.29 10.12
N TRP A 58 12.84 -5.83 9.94
CA TRP A 58 13.98 -6.25 10.77
C TRP A 58 13.86 -5.93 12.25
N LEU A 59 13.18 -4.85 12.62
CA LEU A 59 12.98 -4.49 14.02
C LEU A 59 11.61 -5.00 14.49
N PRO A 60 11.50 -6.10 15.24
CA PRO A 60 10.21 -6.73 15.58
C PRO A 60 9.44 -5.99 16.69
N ILE A 61 9.72 -4.71 16.90
CA ILE A 61 9.10 -3.88 17.92
C ILE A 61 8.00 -3.07 17.24
N GLY A 62 6.74 -3.36 17.56
CA GLY A 62 5.59 -2.65 17.00
C GLY A 62 5.14 -3.17 15.63
N GLY A 63 4.48 -2.29 14.86
CA GLY A 63 3.88 -2.58 13.57
C GLY A 63 2.98 -1.43 13.14
N TYR A 64 2.39 -1.53 11.95
CA TYR A 64 1.40 -0.55 11.49
C TYR A 64 0.44 -1.15 10.45
N VAL A 65 -0.73 -0.53 10.33
CA VAL A 65 -1.71 -0.80 9.27
C VAL A 65 -1.82 0.41 8.34
N ARG A 66 -1.36 0.25 7.09
CA ARG A 66 -1.51 1.28 6.05
C ARG A 66 -2.87 1.15 5.38
N MET A 67 -3.83 1.91 5.87
CA MET A 67 -5.19 2.01 5.30
C MET A 67 -5.19 3.03 4.16
N ALA A 68 -5.84 2.67 3.05
CA ALA A 68 -6.02 3.54 1.91
C ALA A 68 -6.65 4.89 2.33
N GLY A 69 -6.03 6.00 1.96
CA GLY A 69 -6.56 7.35 2.23
C GLY A 69 -6.65 7.75 3.71
N ALA A 70 -5.91 7.09 4.60
CA ALA A 70 -5.73 7.49 5.99
C ALA A 70 -4.28 7.93 6.25
N GLY A 71 -4.09 9.11 6.85
CA GLY A 71 -2.76 9.69 7.10
C GLY A 71 -2.07 10.17 5.82
N ASP A 72 -0.74 10.24 5.83
CA ASP A 72 0.11 10.52 4.66
C ASP A 72 0.23 9.25 3.79
N ASP A 73 -0.88 8.83 3.19
CA ASP A 73 -0.87 7.75 2.20
C ASP A 73 -0.27 8.28 0.88
N ASP A 74 1.06 8.39 0.83
CA ASP A 74 1.89 8.81 -0.30
C ASP A 74 1.84 7.77 -1.44
N SER A 75 0.65 7.53 -1.99
CA SER A 75 0.44 6.81 -3.25
C SER A 75 0.55 7.73 -4.47
N THR A 76 0.89 9.00 -4.25
CA THR A 76 1.06 9.97 -5.31
C THR A 76 2.38 9.71 -6.02
N ILE A 77 2.30 9.29 -7.27
CA ILE A 77 3.48 9.19 -8.13
C ILE A 77 3.86 10.61 -8.58
N GLU A 78 5.09 11.01 -8.30
CA GLU A 78 5.58 12.32 -8.71
C GLU A 78 5.78 12.39 -10.23
N PRO A 79 5.44 13.53 -10.88
CA PRO A 79 5.79 13.75 -12.27
C PRO A 79 7.31 13.63 -12.47
N GLY A 80 7.72 12.86 -13.48
CA GLY A 80 9.11 12.58 -13.79
C GLY A 80 9.63 11.26 -13.23
N THR A 81 8.86 10.56 -12.38
CA THR A 81 9.22 9.21 -11.92
C THR A 81 9.36 8.26 -13.11
N MET A 82 10.49 7.56 -13.18
CA MET A 82 10.72 6.49 -14.14
C MET A 82 10.07 5.22 -13.60
N GLY A 83 9.28 4.54 -14.43
CA GLY A 83 8.67 3.28 -14.05
C GLY A 83 8.38 2.38 -15.24
N THR A 84 8.00 1.15 -14.95
CA THR A 84 7.60 0.16 -15.95
C THR A 84 6.12 -0.18 -15.76
N LEU A 85 5.34 -0.08 -16.82
CA LEU A 85 3.93 -0.45 -16.84
C LEU A 85 3.75 -1.86 -17.41
N GLN A 86 3.12 -2.75 -16.65
CA GLN A 86 2.61 -4.00 -17.17
C GLN A 86 1.16 -3.81 -17.60
N VAL A 87 0.89 -4.10 -18.87
CA VAL A 87 -0.45 -4.06 -19.46
C VAL A 87 -0.96 -5.46 -19.75
N ASN A 88 -2.27 -5.66 -19.65
CA ASN A 88 -2.93 -6.89 -20.10
C ASN A 88 -3.25 -6.85 -21.60
N ASP A 89 -3.85 -7.93 -22.12
CA ASP A 89 -4.23 -8.05 -23.54
C ASP A 89 -5.23 -6.97 -24.01
N ALA A 90 -5.95 -6.34 -23.08
CA ALA A 90 -6.89 -5.24 -23.37
C ALA A 90 -6.23 -3.85 -23.31
N GLY A 91 -4.91 -3.76 -23.09
CA GLY A 91 -4.17 -2.51 -22.96
C GLY A 91 -4.41 -1.76 -21.65
N VAL A 92 -4.94 -2.44 -20.63
CA VAL A 92 -5.16 -1.87 -19.29
C VAL A 92 -3.97 -2.21 -18.40
N VAL A 93 -3.46 -1.21 -17.68
CA VAL A 93 -2.33 -1.35 -16.76
C VAL A 93 -2.77 -2.14 -15.54
N THR A 94 -2.13 -3.27 -15.30
CA THR A 94 -2.39 -4.16 -14.14
C THR A 94 -1.30 -4.06 -13.09
N LYS A 95 -0.09 -3.60 -13.46
CA LYS A 95 1.01 -3.40 -12.54
C LYS A 95 1.87 -2.20 -12.95
N ILE A 96 2.29 -1.42 -11.96
CA ILE A 96 3.14 -0.24 -12.08
C ILE A 96 4.37 -0.51 -11.22
N ASP A 97 5.56 -0.46 -11.79
CA ASP A 97 6.80 -0.62 -11.03
C ASP A 97 7.59 0.66 -11.05
N ILE A 98 7.81 1.24 -9.87
CA ILE A 98 8.62 2.45 -9.64
C ILE A 98 9.83 2.14 -8.76
N SER A 99 10.20 0.87 -8.62
CA SER A 99 11.32 0.45 -7.80
C SER A 99 12.67 0.74 -8.46
N GLU A 100 13.68 1.07 -7.64
CA GLU A 100 15.05 1.32 -8.11
C GLU A 100 15.71 0.05 -8.66
N HIS A 101 15.30 -1.11 -8.15
CA HIS A 101 15.77 -2.42 -8.60
C HIS A 101 14.89 -2.91 -9.75
N ASN A 102 15.16 -2.36 -10.93
CA ASN A 102 14.49 -2.61 -12.22
C ASN A 102 14.53 -4.10 -12.61
N THR A 103 13.77 -4.91 -11.89
CA THR A 103 13.81 -6.37 -11.95
C THR A 103 12.93 -6.79 -13.10
N SER A 104 13.45 -6.62 -14.33
CA SER A 104 12.98 -7.26 -15.58
C SER A 104 11.47 -7.52 -15.66
N LEU A 105 10.63 -6.54 -15.30
CA LEU A 105 9.23 -6.63 -15.67
C LEU A 105 9.18 -6.52 -17.19
N SER A 106 8.61 -7.53 -17.83
CA SER A 106 8.22 -7.44 -19.23
C SER A 106 7.06 -6.44 -19.31
N GLY A 107 7.38 -5.18 -19.55
CA GLY A 107 6.44 -4.08 -19.56
C GLY A 107 6.95 -2.91 -20.39
N ILE A 108 6.15 -1.86 -20.45
CA ILE A 108 6.43 -0.65 -21.20
C ILE A 108 7.18 0.31 -20.26
N PRO A 109 8.46 0.63 -20.52
CA PRO A 109 9.16 1.65 -19.74
C PRO A 109 8.56 3.03 -20.07
N ILE A 110 8.22 3.80 -19.05
CA ILE A 110 7.67 5.15 -19.22
C ILE A 110 8.29 6.11 -18.20
N GLN A 111 8.47 7.36 -18.62
CA GLN A 111 8.57 8.48 -17.69
C GLN A 111 7.16 9.00 -17.39
N ILE A 112 6.72 8.88 -16.14
CA ILE A 112 5.35 9.21 -15.73
C ILE A 112 5.21 10.73 -15.70
N ALA A 113 4.33 11.27 -16.55
CA ALA A 113 4.04 12.71 -16.58
C ALA A 113 2.91 13.07 -15.61
N LYS A 114 1.87 12.24 -15.56
CA LYS A 114 0.74 12.40 -14.64
C LYS A 114 0.10 11.05 -14.36
N ALA A 115 -0.15 10.75 -13.09
CA ALA A 115 -0.89 9.59 -12.64
C ALA A 115 -2.11 10.03 -11.82
N ASP A 116 -3.29 9.58 -12.22
CA ASP A 116 -4.52 9.70 -11.45
C ASP A 116 -5.02 8.29 -11.16
N LEU A 117 -4.61 7.78 -10.00
CA LEU A 117 -4.92 6.42 -9.54
C LEU A 117 -6.12 6.38 -8.58
N ILE A 118 -6.80 7.52 -8.39
CA ILE A 118 -7.88 7.68 -7.40
C ILE A 118 -9.22 7.83 -8.08
N ASP A 119 -9.33 8.78 -9.01
CA ASP A 119 -10.60 9.20 -9.60
C ASP A 119 -10.76 8.64 -11.01
N ASN A 120 -9.79 8.93 -11.88
CA ASN A 120 -9.91 8.61 -13.30
C ASN A 120 -9.28 7.25 -13.67
N LEU A 121 -8.46 6.68 -12.79
CA LEU A 121 -7.71 5.44 -13.03
C LEU A 121 -6.96 5.49 -14.37
N THR A 122 -6.12 6.52 -14.51
CA THR A 122 -5.32 6.76 -15.70
C THR A 122 -3.88 7.07 -15.33
N ILE A 123 -2.96 6.59 -16.15
CA ILE A 123 -1.55 6.94 -16.06
C ILE A 123 -1.07 7.41 -17.43
N SER A 124 -0.32 8.50 -17.44
CA SER A 124 0.19 9.09 -18.67
C SER A 124 1.70 9.29 -18.56
N GLY A 125 2.40 9.03 -19.66
CA GLY A 125 3.85 9.15 -19.69
C GLY A 125 4.43 8.96 -21.09
N ASN A 126 5.73 9.20 -21.17
CA ASN A 126 6.48 9.18 -22.41
C ASN A 126 7.42 7.97 -22.40
N GLU A 127 7.43 7.17 -23.47
CA GLU A 127 8.31 6.00 -23.59
C GLU A 127 9.80 6.39 -23.76
N ASN A 128 10.09 7.61 -24.22
CA ASN A 128 11.44 8.10 -24.55
C ASN A 128 11.77 9.51 -24.02
N ALA A 129 11.07 9.98 -22.97
CA ALA A 129 11.21 11.36 -22.46
C ALA A 129 10.92 12.47 -23.51
N ASP A 130 10.26 12.13 -24.62
CA ASP A 130 9.77 13.08 -25.62
C ASP A 130 8.38 13.59 -25.20
N PRO A 131 8.23 14.86 -24.79
CA PRO A 131 6.98 15.40 -24.22
C PRO A 131 5.80 15.44 -25.21
N ASP A 132 6.05 15.38 -26.52
CA ASP A 132 5.00 15.46 -27.54
C ASP A 132 4.35 14.09 -27.87
N GLN A 133 4.83 12.99 -27.26
CA GLN A 133 4.33 11.63 -27.50
C GLN A 133 3.74 10.96 -26.26
N ALA A 134 3.14 11.74 -25.36
CA ALA A 134 2.51 11.22 -24.14
C ALA A 134 1.38 10.24 -24.47
N ARG A 135 1.57 8.98 -24.06
CA ARG A 135 0.52 7.97 -24.11
C ARG A 135 -0.22 7.92 -22.79
N THR A 136 -1.54 7.82 -22.86
CA THR A 136 -2.39 7.63 -21.68
C THR A 136 -2.90 6.21 -21.68
N PHE A 137 -2.71 5.53 -20.56
CA PHE A 137 -3.18 4.18 -20.31
C PHE A 137 -4.27 4.21 -19.24
N LYS A 138 -5.28 3.37 -19.42
CA LYS A 138 -6.23 3.07 -18.34
C LYS A 138 -5.55 2.14 -17.34
N VAL A 139 -5.85 2.36 -16.07
CA VAL A 139 -5.34 1.56 -14.96
C VAL A 139 -6.47 0.71 -14.41
N ASP A 140 -6.17 -0.56 -14.16
CA ASP A 140 -7.12 -1.46 -13.52
C ASP A 140 -7.41 -0.99 -12.10
N HIS A 141 -8.66 -1.12 -11.65
CA HIS A 141 -9.07 -0.74 -10.30
C HIS A 141 -8.24 -1.43 -9.20
N ASP A 142 -7.87 -2.68 -9.43
CA ASP A 142 -7.09 -3.50 -8.51
C ASP A 142 -5.61 -3.59 -8.92
N ALA A 143 -5.14 -2.67 -9.78
CA ALA A 143 -3.76 -2.63 -10.21
C ALA A 143 -2.78 -2.59 -9.03
N LEU A 144 -1.61 -3.18 -9.24
CA LEU A 144 -0.55 -3.23 -8.24
C LEU A 144 0.48 -2.14 -8.52
N ILE A 145 1.02 -1.55 -7.47
CA ILE A 145 2.18 -0.68 -7.52
C ILE A 145 3.32 -1.32 -6.71
N ILE A 146 4.48 -1.47 -7.33
CA ILE A 146 5.72 -1.82 -6.64
C ILE A 146 6.38 -0.49 -6.27
N GLU A 147 6.33 -0.15 -4.99
CA GLU A 147 6.90 1.08 -4.45
C GLU A 147 8.45 1.04 -4.48
N THR A 148 9.09 2.19 -4.21
CA THR A 148 10.55 2.35 -4.26
C THR A 148 11.31 1.33 -3.41
N ASP A 149 10.76 0.93 -2.27
CA ASP A 149 11.32 -0.09 -1.37
C ASP A 149 11.04 -1.54 -1.82
N GLY A 150 10.49 -1.71 -3.02
CA GLY A 150 10.08 -2.97 -3.63
C GLY A 150 8.81 -3.57 -3.02
N THR A 151 8.03 -2.81 -2.24
CA THR A 151 6.79 -3.33 -1.63
C THR A 151 5.68 -3.27 -2.67
N GLU A 152 5.17 -4.44 -3.03
CA GLU A 152 4.03 -4.54 -3.94
C GLU A 152 2.74 -4.31 -3.15
N VAL A 153 2.03 -3.21 -3.41
CA VAL A 153 0.74 -2.88 -2.79
C VAL A 153 -0.30 -2.60 -3.86
N GLN A 154 -1.58 -2.60 -3.50
CA GLN A 154 -2.63 -2.20 -4.44
C GLN A 154 -2.69 -0.68 -4.55
N ILE A 155 -3.08 -0.16 -5.71
CA ILE A 155 -3.58 1.20 -5.81
C ILE A 155 -4.85 1.38 -4.96
N ALA A 156 -5.19 2.61 -4.63
CA ALA A 156 -6.32 2.93 -3.75
C ALA A 156 -7.33 3.87 -4.44
N PRO A 157 -8.21 3.33 -5.31
CA PRO A 157 -9.30 4.08 -5.90
C PRO A 157 -10.22 4.67 -4.82
N ARG A 158 -10.96 5.74 -5.16
CA ARG A 158 -11.72 6.54 -4.18
C ARG A 158 -12.69 5.72 -3.31
N ASP A 159 -13.35 4.71 -3.88
CA ASP A 159 -14.40 3.92 -3.22
C ASP A 159 -13.88 3.03 -2.09
N VAL A 160 -12.60 2.64 -2.11
CA VAL A 160 -11.98 1.80 -1.07
C VAL A 160 -11.19 2.58 -0.02
N GLN A 161 -11.18 3.92 -0.09
CA GLN A 161 -10.44 4.77 0.84
C GLN A 161 -11.15 4.96 2.19
N PHE A 162 -10.40 5.27 3.22
CA PHE A 162 -10.89 5.56 4.56
C PHE A 162 -11.94 6.69 4.56
N GLN A 163 -11.80 7.68 3.68
CA GLN A 163 -12.73 8.80 3.56
C GLN A 163 -14.05 8.45 2.85
N SER A 164 -14.11 7.33 2.12
CA SER A 164 -15.30 6.92 1.38
C SER A 164 -16.39 6.33 2.29
N VAL A 165 -15.99 5.80 3.45
CA VAL A 165 -16.91 5.14 4.38
C VAL A 165 -17.54 6.14 5.36
N SER A 166 -18.72 5.78 5.88
CA SER A 166 -19.46 6.62 6.83
C SER A 166 -18.63 7.01 8.06
N VAL A 167 -18.91 8.17 8.65
CA VAL A 167 -18.27 8.69 9.87
C VAL A 167 -18.24 7.63 10.98
N VAL A 168 -19.35 6.91 11.20
CA VAL A 168 -19.42 5.87 12.24
C VAL A 168 -18.42 4.75 12.00
N LYS A 169 -18.33 4.24 10.76
CA LYS A 169 -17.34 3.22 10.39
C LYS A 169 -15.90 3.71 10.58
N ARG A 170 -15.61 4.97 10.22
CA ARG A 170 -14.28 5.57 10.45
C ARG A 170 -13.92 5.61 11.93
N ILE A 171 -14.84 6.07 12.76
CA ILE A 171 -14.68 6.10 14.22
C ILE A 171 -14.42 4.69 14.74
N LEU A 172 -15.27 3.72 14.39
CA LEU A 172 -15.10 2.34 14.84
C LEU A 172 -13.75 1.76 14.41
N THR A 173 -13.29 2.01 13.18
CA THR A 173 -11.98 1.57 12.70
C THR A 173 -10.85 2.18 13.52
N ASN A 174 -10.92 3.47 13.88
CA ASN A 174 -9.93 4.13 14.72
C ASN A 174 -9.96 3.65 16.19
N PHE A 175 -11.08 3.14 16.68
CA PHE A 175 -11.19 2.61 18.04
C PHE A 175 -10.93 1.10 18.13
N ALA A 176 -10.91 0.39 17.00
CA ALA A 176 -10.80 -1.06 16.98
C ALA A 176 -9.48 -1.57 17.55
N GLY A 177 -8.36 -0.88 17.30
CA GLY A 177 -7.06 -1.26 17.88
C GLY A 177 -7.04 -1.16 19.40
N PRO A 178 -7.35 0.01 19.99
CA PRO A 178 -7.47 0.15 21.43
C PRO A 178 -8.42 -0.88 22.05
N PHE A 179 -9.59 -1.09 21.45
CA PHE A 179 -10.57 -2.06 21.93
C PHE A 179 -10.03 -3.49 21.93
N ASN A 180 -9.29 -3.90 20.91
CA ASN A 180 -8.74 -5.25 20.83
C ASN A 180 -7.70 -5.53 21.92
N ASN A 181 -6.96 -4.51 22.36
CA ASN A 181 -6.06 -4.64 23.50
C ASN A 181 -6.78 -4.82 24.84
N PHE A 182 -8.00 -4.31 25.00
CA PHE A 182 -8.80 -4.52 26.22
C PHE A 182 -9.43 -5.91 26.30
N LEU A 183 -9.53 -6.62 25.17
CA LEU A 183 -10.02 -8.01 25.12
C LEU A 183 -8.93 -9.05 25.34
N LEU A 184 -7.66 -8.64 25.30
CA LEU A 184 -6.48 -9.48 25.52
C LEU A 184 -6.19 -9.67 27.02
#